data_AF-A0A1I1I9P0-F1
#
_entry.id   AF-A0A1I1I9P0-F1
#
_cell.length_a   1.000
_cell.length_b   1.000
_cell.length_c   1.000
_cell.angle_alpha   90.00
_cell.angle_beta   90.00
_cell.angle_gamma   90.00
#
_symmetry.space_group_name_H-M   'P 1'
#
loop_
_entity.id
_entity.type
_entity.pdbx_description
1 polymer ?
#
loop_
_entity_poly.entity_id
_entity_poly.type
_entity_poly.pdbx_seq_one_letter_code
_entity_poly.pdbx_strand_id
1 'polypeptide(L)'
;MAAILIPVGEVVIEGGITIWHILFGATVVTGGAVVLHEATQEKVPATTETTTIVGTGKLDCGDNGSYEDLLKKSGDNKFDRDHVPSKAALKEAAQKIIDETPGLAEKLTDAGRKALFGSGSDPGLIAKQGQAIAIPKKDHQQHSDTYGRRNNPEKIDTDSDELQEAAKKDTKTIEDAEGKEMDDECLKKYQKAAEQIRKKTHAEYIKDLTKLIKDVIAKQ
;
A
#
# COMPACT_ATOMS: atom_id res chain seq x y z
N MET A 1 55.81 -20.09 25.95
CA MET A 1 55.18 -19.57 24.72
C MET A 1 54.93 -18.08 24.94
N ALA A 2 55.44 -17.24 24.05
CA ALA A 2 55.47 -15.79 24.21
C ALA A 2 54.08 -15.18 23.94
N ALA A 3 53.61 -14.33 24.85
CA ALA A 3 52.44 -13.48 24.63
C ALA A 3 52.89 -12.19 23.94
N ILE A 4 52.36 -11.97 22.73
CA ILE A 4 52.58 -10.76 21.94
C ILE A 4 51.61 -9.70 22.46
N LEU A 5 52.14 -8.61 23.00
CA LEU A 5 51.39 -7.40 23.33
C LEU A 5 51.28 -6.53 22.06
N ILE A 6 50.05 -6.28 21.62
CA ILE A 6 49.74 -5.28 20.58
C ILE A 6 49.28 -4.00 21.29
N PRO A 7 49.83 -2.81 20.99
CA PRO A 7 49.37 -1.56 21.59
C PRO A 7 48.03 -1.14 20.98
N VAL A 8 47.07 -0.76 21.83
CA VAL A 8 45.80 -0.18 21.40
C VAL A 8 46.06 1.28 21.04
N GLY A 9 45.90 1.62 19.76
CA GLY A 9 45.99 3.00 19.27
C GLY A 9 44.80 3.84 19.74
N GLU A 10 45.07 5.11 20.03
CA GLU A 10 44.06 6.16 20.20
C GLU A 10 43.20 6.30 18.94
N VAL A 11 41.87 6.28 19.12
CA VAL A 11 40.92 6.75 18.11
C VAL A 11 40.38 8.08 18.61
N VAL A 12 40.82 9.16 17.94
CA VAL A 12 40.20 10.48 18.04
C VAL A 12 38.91 10.43 17.22
N ILE A 13 37.75 10.64 17.87
CA ILE A 13 36.46 10.82 17.20
C ILE A 13 35.96 12.23 17.51
N GLU A 14 36.09 13.12 16.54
CA GLU A 14 35.28 14.34 16.45
C GLU A 14 33.93 14.00 15.80
N GLY A 15 32.85 14.64 16.29
CA GLY A 15 31.57 14.70 15.59
C GLY A 15 30.62 13.55 15.93
N GLY A 16 29.63 13.85 16.75
CA GLY A 16 28.72 12.88 17.34
C GLY A 16 27.83 12.12 16.36
N ILE A 17 27.57 10.87 16.70
CA ILE A 17 26.29 10.13 16.61
C ILE A 17 26.43 9.01 17.65
N THR A 18 25.59 9.03 18.69
CA THR A 18 25.61 8.05 19.78
C THR A 18 24.93 6.77 19.32
N ILE A 19 25.71 5.72 19.03
CA ILE A 19 25.21 4.36 18.79
C ILE A 19 25.22 3.62 20.12
N TRP A 20 24.04 3.33 20.69
CA TRP A 20 23.92 2.46 21.86
C TRP A 20 24.05 0.98 21.45
N HIS A 21 25.17 0.36 21.81
CA HIS A 21 25.30 -1.09 21.85
C HIS A 21 24.80 -1.60 23.20
N ILE A 22 23.75 -2.42 23.20
CA ILE A 22 23.29 -3.14 24.40
C ILE A 22 24.18 -4.37 24.58
N LEU A 23 25.10 -4.31 25.54
CA LEU A 23 25.85 -5.45 26.06
C LEU A 23 24.99 -6.20 27.10
N PHE A 24 24.62 -7.44 26.81
CA PHE A 24 24.08 -8.38 27.80
C PHE A 24 25.20 -8.81 28.75
N GLY A 25 25.26 -8.19 29.92
CA GLY A 25 26.02 -8.68 31.07
C GLY A 25 25.09 -9.37 32.06
N ALA A 26 25.28 -10.66 32.29
CA ALA A 26 24.61 -11.42 33.33
C ALA A 26 25.23 -11.11 34.71
N THR A 27 24.40 -10.71 35.68
CA THR A 27 24.79 -10.69 37.11
C THR A 27 23.64 -11.19 37.97
N VAL A 28 23.98 -12.11 38.86
CA VAL A 28 23.11 -12.80 39.83
C VAL A 28 22.71 -11.90 41.00
N VAL A 29 21.51 -12.16 41.49
CA VAL A 29 20.65 -11.52 42.50
C VAL A 29 21.25 -11.36 43.90
N THR A 30 20.98 -10.23 44.57
CA THR A 30 20.52 -10.20 45.98
C THR A 30 19.65 -8.97 46.28
N GLY A 31 18.37 -9.21 46.63
CA GLY A 31 17.61 -8.47 47.65
C GLY A 31 17.18 -7.03 47.39
N GLY A 32 15.87 -6.80 47.32
CA GLY A 32 15.25 -5.54 47.77
C GLY A 32 14.23 -4.91 46.84
N ALA A 33 12.99 -4.84 47.34
CA ALA A 33 11.89 -3.94 46.96
C ALA A 33 11.29 -4.04 45.55
N VAL A 34 10.00 -4.42 45.55
CA VAL A 34 9.05 -4.35 44.44
C VAL A 34 8.87 -2.90 44.00
N VAL A 35 9.12 -2.62 42.72
CA VAL A 35 8.48 -1.52 41.99
C VAL A 35 7.96 -2.11 40.67
N LEU A 36 6.65 -2.38 40.64
CA LEU A 36 5.91 -2.65 39.41
C LEU A 36 5.95 -1.37 38.56
N HIS A 37 6.76 -1.36 37.50
CA HIS A 37 6.57 -0.44 36.39
C HIS A 37 5.63 -1.10 35.39
N GLU A 38 4.39 -0.63 35.37
CA GLU A 38 3.44 -0.90 34.31
C GLU A 38 4.04 -0.40 32.99
N ALA A 39 4.30 -1.33 32.07
CA ALA A 39 4.60 -0.99 30.69
C ALA A 39 3.32 -0.45 30.04
N THR A 40 3.16 0.86 30.04
CA THR A 40 2.14 1.53 29.24
C THR A 40 2.44 1.27 27.77
N GLN A 41 1.69 0.35 27.16
CA GLN A 41 1.60 0.25 25.71
C GLN A 41 0.99 1.54 25.18
N GLU A 42 1.83 2.41 24.63
CA GLU A 42 1.39 3.58 23.89
C GLU A 42 0.75 3.09 22.58
N LYS A 43 -0.59 3.02 22.60
CA LYS A 43 -1.43 2.66 21.48
C LYS A 43 -1.35 3.78 20.44
N VAL A 44 -0.42 3.67 19.50
CA VAL A 44 -0.35 4.56 18.33
C VAL A 44 -1.64 4.39 17.52
N PRO A 45 -2.47 5.42 17.36
CA PRO A 45 -3.75 5.30 16.67
C PRO A 45 -3.53 5.06 15.18
N ALA A 46 -4.33 4.15 14.60
CA ALA A 46 -4.41 3.93 13.17
C ALA A 46 -4.86 5.24 12.49
N THR A 47 -3.97 5.86 11.72
CA THR A 47 -4.32 6.97 10.84
C THR A 47 -5.17 6.44 9.69
N THR A 48 -6.49 6.55 9.84
CA THR A 48 -7.43 6.44 8.73
C THR A 48 -7.15 7.56 7.74
N GLU A 49 -6.74 7.22 6.51
CA GLU A 49 -6.67 8.18 5.41
C GLU A 49 -8.10 8.65 5.08
N THR A 50 -8.50 9.78 5.68
CA THR A 50 -9.78 10.42 5.40
C THR A 50 -9.66 11.20 4.10
N THR A 51 -9.93 10.55 2.97
CA THR A 51 -10.05 11.22 1.67
C THR A 51 -11.32 12.07 1.64
N THR A 52 -11.19 13.37 1.35
CA THR A 52 -12.31 14.31 1.18
C THR A 52 -13.19 13.89 0.00
N ILE A 53 -14.48 13.63 0.26
CA ILE A 53 -15.50 13.28 -0.76
C ILE A 53 -15.95 14.57 -1.48
N VAL A 54 -15.95 14.58 -2.82
CA VAL A 54 -16.22 15.80 -3.62
C VAL A 54 -17.44 15.66 -4.54
N GLY A 55 -18.46 14.85 -4.21
CA GLY A 55 -19.67 14.90 -5.03
C GLY A 55 -20.96 14.40 -4.42
N THR A 56 -22.04 14.70 -5.14
CA THR A 56 -23.44 14.64 -4.69
C THR A 56 -24.13 13.30 -4.96
N GLY A 57 -23.54 12.45 -5.79
CA GLY A 57 -24.04 11.09 -6.03
C GLY A 57 -23.76 10.17 -4.85
N LYS A 58 -24.60 9.15 -4.63
CA LYS A 58 -24.29 8.07 -3.69
C LYS A 58 -23.62 6.91 -4.42
N LEU A 59 -22.70 6.25 -3.74
CA LEU A 59 -21.99 5.08 -4.22
C LEU A 59 -22.81 3.85 -3.85
N ASP A 60 -23.11 3.02 -4.85
CA ASP A 60 -23.84 1.76 -4.65
C ASP A 60 -22.88 0.57 -4.78
N CYS A 61 -23.21 -0.54 -4.14
CA CYS A 61 -22.43 -1.76 -4.24
C CYS A 61 -22.22 -2.20 -5.70
N GLY A 62 -20.98 -2.53 -6.04
CA GLY A 62 -20.58 -2.91 -7.38
C GLY A 62 -20.45 -1.75 -8.38
N ASP A 63 -20.69 -0.49 -7.97
CA ASP A 63 -20.22 0.66 -8.74
C ASP A 63 -18.72 0.49 -9.01
N ASN A 64 -18.32 0.60 -10.27
CA ASN A 64 -16.94 0.38 -10.68
C ASN A 64 -16.47 1.40 -11.70
N GLY A 65 -15.16 1.58 -11.77
CA GLY A 65 -14.52 2.56 -12.65
C GLY A 65 -13.17 2.98 -12.11
N SER A 66 -12.64 4.10 -12.61
CA SER A 66 -11.45 4.70 -11.99
C SER A 66 -11.76 5.12 -10.56
N TYR A 67 -10.77 5.03 -9.68
CA TYR A 67 -10.91 5.50 -8.30
C TYR A 67 -11.33 6.97 -8.23
N GLU A 68 -10.77 7.81 -9.10
CA GLU A 68 -11.12 9.24 -9.21
C GLU A 68 -12.59 9.47 -9.60
N ASP A 69 -13.15 8.65 -10.50
CA ASP A 69 -14.56 8.75 -10.84
C ASP A 69 -15.45 8.33 -9.66
N LEU A 70 -15.06 7.28 -8.94
CA LEU A 70 -15.80 6.85 -7.75
C LEU A 70 -15.68 7.85 -6.59
N LEU A 71 -14.62 8.64 -6.50
CA LEU A 71 -14.47 9.71 -5.49
C LEU A 71 -15.52 10.83 -5.64
N LYS A 72 -16.13 10.97 -6.83
CA LYS A 72 -17.22 11.93 -7.09
C LYS A 72 -18.57 11.48 -6.50
N LYS A 73 -18.64 10.27 -5.95
CA LYS A 73 -19.82 9.76 -5.22
C LYS A 73 -19.48 9.67 -3.75
N SER A 74 -20.43 9.87 -2.85
CA SER A 74 -20.27 9.62 -1.42
C SER A 74 -20.49 8.15 -1.08
N GLY A 75 -19.61 7.59 -0.27
CA GLY A 75 -19.79 6.23 0.29
C GLY A 75 -20.71 6.20 1.50
N ASP A 76 -21.14 7.36 2.02
CA ASP A 76 -22.03 7.50 3.20
C ASP A 76 -21.57 6.67 4.42
N ASN A 77 -20.25 6.50 4.57
CA ASN A 77 -19.58 5.61 5.54
C ASN A 77 -20.00 4.11 5.47
N LYS A 78 -20.75 3.72 4.44
CA LYS A 78 -21.23 2.35 4.18
C LYS A 78 -20.38 1.62 3.16
N PHE A 79 -19.88 2.35 2.16
CA PHE A 79 -19.10 1.78 1.08
C PHE A 79 -17.71 2.38 0.98
N ASP A 80 -16.74 1.50 0.77
CA ASP A 80 -15.38 1.84 0.38
C ASP A 80 -15.16 1.61 -1.12
N ARG A 81 -14.08 2.16 -1.65
CA ARG A 81 -13.62 1.95 -3.03
C ARG A 81 -12.38 1.07 -2.96
N ASP A 82 -12.55 -0.21 -3.22
CA ASP A 82 -11.47 -1.18 -3.18
C ASP A 82 -10.70 -1.13 -4.50
N HIS A 83 -9.38 -0.87 -4.44
CA HIS A 83 -8.51 -0.86 -5.61
C HIS A 83 -8.22 -2.28 -6.06
N VAL A 84 -8.53 -2.59 -7.31
CA VAL A 84 -8.34 -3.95 -7.86
C VAL A 84 -7.61 -3.86 -9.23
N PRO A 85 -6.35 -4.32 -9.34
CA PRO A 85 -5.50 -4.80 -8.25
C PRO A 85 -5.13 -3.65 -7.29
N SER A 86 -4.58 -4.02 -6.13
CA SER A 86 -4.27 -3.03 -5.09
C SER A 86 -3.45 -1.82 -5.57
N LYS A 87 -3.72 -0.66 -4.95
CA LYS A 87 -2.99 0.61 -5.19
C LYS A 87 -1.47 0.44 -5.12
N ALA A 88 -0.99 -0.38 -4.18
CA ALA A 88 0.44 -0.59 -3.98
C ALA A 88 1.06 -1.41 -5.13
N ALA A 89 0.41 -2.48 -5.57
CA ALA A 89 0.89 -3.29 -6.70
C ALA A 89 0.96 -2.46 -8.00
N LEU A 90 -0.04 -1.60 -8.25
CA LEU A 90 -0.02 -0.68 -9.40
C LEU A 90 1.15 0.30 -9.36
N LYS A 91 1.48 0.83 -8.17
CA LYS A 91 2.62 1.75 -8.00
C LYS A 91 3.95 1.01 -8.17
N GLU A 92 4.08 -0.18 -7.60
CA GLU A 92 5.29 -0.98 -7.75
C GLU A 92 5.53 -1.36 -9.21
N ALA A 93 4.50 -1.81 -9.94
CA ALA A 93 4.62 -2.12 -11.36
C ALA A 93 5.03 -0.89 -12.18
N ALA A 94 4.50 0.28 -11.85
CA ALA A 94 4.92 1.53 -12.50
C ALA A 94 6.38 1.89 -12.20
N GLN A 95 6.85 1.63 -10.97
CA GLN A 95 8.24 1.85 -10.58
C GLN A 95 9.18 0.91 -11.35
N LYS A 96 8.85 -0.38 -11.44
CA LYS A 96 9.57 -1.36 -12.26
C LYS A 96 9.66 -0.92 -13.73
N ILE A 97 8.56 -0.47 -14.34
CA ILE A 97 8.57 0.07 -15.70
C ILE A 97 9.57 1.24 -15.85
N ILE A 98 9.61 2.15 -14.88
CA ILE A 98 10.53 3.31 -14.89
C ILE A 98 11.98 2.87 -14.81
N ASP A 99 12.28 1.90 -13.96
CA ASP A 99 13.65 1.45 -13.72
C ASP A 99 14.17 0.54 -14.83
N GLU A 100 13.30 -0.29 -15.41
CA GLU A 100 13.66 -1.27 -16.44
C GLU A 100 13.63 -0.69 -17.86
N THR A 101 12.90 0.41 -18.10
CA THR A 101 12.84 1.04 -19.42
C THR A 101 14.00 2.04 -19.59
N PRO A 102 14.93 1.81 -20.54
CA PRO A 102 16.09 2.69 -20.72
C PRO A 102 15.69 4.14 -21.02
N GLY A 103 16.27 5.08 -20.28
CA GLY A 103 16.04 6.51 -20.50
C GLY A 103 14.74 7.04 -19.88
N LEU A 104 13.93 6.21 -19.20
CA LEU A 104 12.66 6.66 -18.62
C LEU A 104 12.88 7.33 -17.26
N ALA A 105 13.73 6.76 -16.40
CA ALA A 105 14.08 7.33 -15.10
C ALA A 105 14.73 8.72 -15.22
N GLU A 106 15.67 8.89 -16.16
CA GLU A 106 16.38 10.16 -16.39
C GLU A 106 15.48 11.27 -16.94
N LYS A 107 14.39 10.87 -17.61
CA LYS A 107 13.40 11.80 -18.13
C LYS A 107 12.34 12.16 -17.13
N LEU A 108 12.24 11.51 -15.97
CA LEU A 108 11.19 11.77 -14.99
C LEU A 108 11.68 12.80 -13.95
N THR A 109 11.08 13.98 -13.91
CA THR A 109 11.41 15.00 -12.89
C THR A 109 10.77 14.63 -11.54
N ASP A 110 11.24 15.26 -10.45
CA ASP A 110 10.62 15.11 -9.13
C ASP A 110 9.14 15.51 -9.14
N ALA A 111 8.78 16.54 -9.92
CA ALA A 111 7.40 16.96 -10.11
C ALA A 111 6.58 15.87 -10.82
N GLY A 112 7.12 15.25 -11.87
CA GLY A 112 6.48 14.13 -12.56
C GLY A 112 6.32 12.90 -11.66
N ARG A 113 7.35 12.57 -10.88
CA ARG A 113 7.30 11.49 -9.88
C ARG A 113 6.22 11.76 -8.85
N LYS A 114 6.13 12.97 -8.30
CA LYS A 114 5.06 13.35 -7.37
C LYS A 114 3.68 13.29 -8.02
N ALA A 115 3.55 13.67 -9.29
CA ALA A 115 2.28 13.55 -10.01
C ALA A 115 1.84 12.08 -10.19
N LEU A 116 2.77 11.18 -10.54
CA LEU A 116 2.50 9.75 -10.71
C LEU A 116 2.16 9.05 -9.39
N PHE A 117 3.05 9.21 -8.40
CA PHE A 117 3.03 8.43 -7.17
C PHE A 117 2.31 9.13 -6.01
N GLY A 118 2.01 10.42 -6.15
CA GLY A 118 1.36 11.19 -5.10
C GLY A 118 2.33 11.64 -3.99
N SER A 119 1.77 12.30 -2.98
CA SER A 119 2.48 12.81 -1.81
C SER A 119 1.48 13.26 -0.76
N GLY A 120 1.71 12.90 0.50
CA GLY A 120 0.79 13.22 1.60
C GLY A 120 -0.59 12.64 1.33
N SER A 121 -1.62 13.50 1.29
CA SER A 121 -3.01 13.10 1.03
C SER A 121 -3.34 12.94 -0.47
N ASP A 122 -2.46 13.34 -1.38
CA ASP A 122 -2.65 13.08 -2.82
C ASP A 122 -2.23 11.64 -3.14
N PRO A 123 -3.14 10.76 -3.58
CA PRO A 123 -2.79 9.38 -3.88
C PRO A 123 -1.97 9.21 -5.17
N GLY A 124 -1.86 10.24 -6.02
CA GLY A 124 -1.15 10.22 -7.30
C GLY A 124 -1.99 9.69 -8.46
N LEU A 125 -1.57 9.98 -9.70
CA LEU A 125 -2.28 9.60 -10.92
C LEU A 125 -2.44 8.08 -11.07
N ILE A 126 -1.44 7.29 -10.67
CA ILE A 126 -1.51 5.82 -10.75
C ILE A 126 -2.70 5.31 -9.92
N ALA A 127 -2.83 5.82 -8.69
CA ALA A 127 -3.93 5.44 -7.81
C ALA A 127 -5.28 6.01 -8.26
N LYS A 128 -5.31 7.26 -8.75
CA LYS A 128 -6.54 7.91 -9.26
C LYS A 128 -7.13 7.17 -10.46
N GLN A 129 -6.27 6.73 -11.39
CA GLN A 129 -6.68 6.03 -12.61
C GLN A 129 -6.85 4.51 -12.41
N GLY A 130 -6.31 3.96 -11.33
CA GLY A 130 -6.51 2.56 -10.97
C GLY A 130 -7.99 2.20 -10.88
N GLN A 131 -8.34 0.99 -11.34
CA GLN A 131 -9.70 0.48 -11.23
C GLN A 131 -10.06 0.22 -9.77
N ALA A 132 -11.31 0.50 -9.43
CA ALA A 132 -11.86 0.24 -8.12
C ALA A 132 -13.29 -0.26 -8.21
N ILE A 133 -13.72 -1.00 -7.17
CA ILE A 133 -15.08 -1.47 -6.99
C ILE A 133 -15.62 -0.97 -5.65
N ALA A 134 -16.84 -0.47 -5.66
CA ALA A 134 -17.61 -0.16 -4.47
C ALA A 134 -18.01 -1.43 -3.71
N ILE A 135 -17.56 -1.55 -2.46
CA ILE A 135 -17.90 -2.68 -1.58
C ILE A 135 -18.30 -2.23 -0.19
N PRO A 136 -19.15 -2.99 0.53
CA PRO A 136 -19.45 -2.70 1.92
C PRO A 136 -18.15 -2.51 2.71
N LYS A 137 -18.09 -1.42 3.48
CA LYS A 137 -16.90 -1.02 4.23
C LYS A 137 -16.40 -2.12 5.15
N LYS A 138 -17.32 -2.85 5.79
CA LYS A 138 -16.97 -3.96 6.66
C LYS A 138 -16.36 -5.13 5.89
N ASP A 139 -16.90 -5.47 4.72
CA ASP A 139 -16.35 -6.54 3.88
C ASP A 139 -14.95 -6.18 3.39
N HIS A 140 -14.75 -4.93 2.96
CA HIS A 140 -13.42 -4.40 2.63
C HIS A 140 -12.45 -4.57 3.82
N GLN A 141 -12.90 -4.13 5.00
CA GLN A 141 -12.11 -4.18 6.23
C GLN A 141 -11.78 -5.59 6.69
N GLN A 142 -12.69 -6.55 6.55
CA GLN A 142 -12.54 -7.88 7.12
C GLN A 142 -11.89 -8.87 6.16
N HIS A 143 -12.14 -8.73 4.87
CA HIS A 143 -11.81 -9.76 3.89
C HIS A 143 -10.74 -9.35 2.89
N SER A 144 -10.54 -8.05 2.59
CA SER A 144 -9.47 -7.69 1.65
C SER A 144 -8.08 -7.92 2.25
N ASP A 145 -7.27 -8.68 1.51
CA ASP A 145 -5.88 -8.98 1.82
C ASP A 145 -4.98 -7.73 1.79
N THR A 146 -5.45 -6.66 1.16
CA THR A 146 -4.68 -5.43 0.96
C THR A 146 -5.24 -4.24 1.73
N TYR A 147 -6.32 -4.44 2.50
CA TYR A 147 -6.90 -3.38 3.34
C TYR A 147 -5.92 -2.88 4.40
N GLY A 148 -5.79 -1.56 4.51
CA GLY A 148 -4.93 -0.92 5.50
C GLY A 148 -3.46 -1.31 5.32
N ARG A 149 -2.86 -1.89 6.37
CA ARG A 149 -1.43 -2.27 6.41
C ARG A 149 -1.17 -3.76 6.15
N ARG A 150 -2.15 -4.49 5.60
CA ARG A 150 -2.01 -5.94 5.35
C ARG A 150 -1.20 -6.28 4.10
N ASN A 151 -1.02 -5.31 3.21
CA ASN A 151 -0.19 -5.49 2.03
C ASN A 151 1.30 -5.39 2.42
N ASN A 152 1.99 -6.53 2.49
CA ASN A 152 3.40 -6.60 2.84
C ASN A 152 4.29 -6.46 1.58
N PRO A 153 5.60 -6.13 1.73
CA PRO A 153 6.48 -5.89 0.58
C PRO A 153 6.58 -7.06 -0.40
N GLU A 154 6.63 -8.29 0.08
CA GLU A 154 6.72 -9.50 -0.77
C GLU A 154 5.44 -9.70 -1.61
N LYS A 155 4.27 -9.46 -1.01
CA LYS A 155 2.99 -9.49 -1.73
C LYS A 155 2.92 -8.37 -2.78
N ILE A 156 3.37 -7.16 -2.43
CA ILE A 156 3.38 -6.02 -3.37
C ILE A 156 4.26 -6.34 -4.58
N ASP A 157 5.47 -6.86 -4.34
CA ASP A 157 6.41 -7.26 -5.38
C ASP A 157 5.81 -8.33 -6.30
N THR A 158 5.33 -9.43 -5.71
CA THR A 158 4.69 -10.53 -6.46
C THR A 158 3.46 -10.07 -7.26
N ASP A 159 2.57 -9.30 -6.64
CA ASP A 159 1.34 -8.82 -7.28
C ASP A 159 1.65 -7.83 -8.42
N SER A 160 2.75 -7.08 -8.32
CA SER A 160 3.18 -6.13 -9.35
C SER A 160 3.68 -6.81 -10.61
N ASP A 161 4.28 -8.00 -10.48
CA ASP A 161 4.76 -8.80 -11.61
C ASP A 161 3.61 -9.43 -12.40
N GLU A 162 2.47 -9.69 -11.76
CA GLU A 162 1.29 -10.30 -12.40
C GLU A 162 -0.02 -9.63 -11.97
N LEU A 163 -0.17 -8.34 -12.31
CA LEU A 163 -1.34 -7.51 -11.98
C LEU A 163 -2.71 -8.14 -12.32
N GLN A 164 -2.81 -8.95 -13.38
CA GLN A 164 -4.07 -9.65 -13.70
C GLN A 164 -4.38 -10.73 -12.67
N GLU A 165 -3.38 -11.52 -12.25
CA GLU A 165 -3.55 -12.54 -11.22
C GLU A 165 -3.80 -11.89 -9.85
N ALA A 166 -3.14 -10.77 -9.56
CA ALA A 166 -3.44 -9.97 -8.38
C ALA A 166 -4.91 -9.51 -8.36
N ALA A 167 -5.43 -8.99 -9.47
CA ALA A 167 -6.83 -8.58 -9.58
C ALA A 167 -7.81 -9.75 -9.41
N LYS A 168 -7.48 -10.93 -9.98
CA LYS A 168 -8.27 -12.16 -9.80
C LYS A 168 -8.27 -12.61 -8.34
N LYS A 169 -7.11 -12.56 -7.67
CA LYS A 169 -6.97 -12.91 -6.26
C LYS A 169 -7.76 -11.94 -5.38
N ASP A 170 -7.52 -10.64 -5.50
CA ASP A 170 -8.17 -9.60 -4.70
C ASP A 170 -9.71 -9.71 -4.79
N THR A 171 -10.25 -9.92 -5.99
CA THR A 171 -11.70 -10.10 -6.17
C THR A 171 -12.25 -11.42 -5.63
N LYS A 172 -11.56 -12.54 -5.86
CA LYS A 172 -12.00 -13.84 -5.32
C LYS A 172 -11.97 -13.89 -3.81
N THR A 173 -10.98 -13.27 -3.17
CA THR A 173 -10.91 -13.21 -1.70
C THR A 173 -12.19 -12.58 -1.12
N ILE A 174 -12.75 -11.55 -1.76
CA ILE A 174 -14.04 -10.95 -1.35
C ILE A 174 -15.23 -11.83 -1.74
N GLU A 175 -15.27 -12.39 -2.95
CA GLU A 175 -16.36 -13.25 -3.43
C GLU A 175 -16.55 -14.48 -2.53
N ASP A 176 -15.44 -15.13 -2.17
CA ASP A 176 -15.39 -16.41 -1.45
C ASP A 176 -15.41 -16.24 0.07
N ALA A 177 -15.35 -14.99 0.58
CA ALA A 177 -15.37 -14.72 2.01
C ALA A 177 -16.64 -15.24 2.69
N GLU A 178 -16.45 -15.97 3.79
CA GLU A 178 -17.52 -16.33 4.72
C GLU A 178 -17.85 -15.14 5.64
N GLY A 179 -19.13 -14.95 5.96
CA GLY A 179 -19.57 -13.93 6.91
C GLY A 179 -19.63 -12.49 6.36
N LYS A 180 -19.50 -12.32 5.04
CA LYS A 180 -19.69 -11.02 4.36
C LYS A 180 -21.08 -10.44 4.61
N GLU A 181 -21.16 -9.11 4.78
CA GLU A 181 -22.41 -8.35 4.89
C GLU A 181 -23.09 -8.13 3.55
N MET A 182 -22.37 -8.33 2.45
CA MET A 182 -22.89 -8.31 1.09
C MET A 182 -24.13 -9.21 0.94
N ASP A 183 -25.29 -8.62 0.63
CA ASP A 183 -26.47 -9.38 0.23
C ASP A 183 -26.34 -9.95 -1.21
N ASP A 184 -27.27 -10.82 -1.61
CA ASP A 184 -27.24 -11.47 -2.92
C ASP A 184 -27.29 -10.48 -4.11
N GLU A 185 -27.95 -9.33 -3.95
CA GLU A 185 -28.03 -8.33 -5.01
C GLU A 185 -26.69 -7.60 -5.16
N CYS A 186 -26.10 -7.19 -4.04
CA CYS A 186 -24.80 -6.56 -3.93
C CYS A 186 -23.70 -7.51 -4.43
N LEU A 187 -23.76 -8.80 -4.08
CA LEU A 187 -22.82 -9.81 -4.56
C LEU A 187 -22.87 -9.98 -6.08
N LYS A 188 -24.06 -10.01 -6.68
CA LYS A 188 -24.19 -10.08 -8.15
C LYS A 188 -23.61 -8.85 -8.83
N LYS A 189 -23.82 -7.65 -8.28
CA LYS A 189 -23.24 -6.40 -8.83
C LYS A 189 -21.72 -6.40 -8.69
N TYR A 190 -21.20 -6.79 -7.54
CA TYR A 190 -19.77 -6.94 -7.30
C TYR A 190 -19.12 -7.93 -8.28
N GLN A 191 -19.68 -9.14 -8.41
CA GLN A 191 -19.18 -10.18 -9.31
C GLN A 191 -19.15 -9.70 -10.77
N LYS A 192 -20.18 -8.97 -11.21
CA LYS A 192 -20.21 -8.38 -12.55
C LYS A 192 -19.08 -7.36 -12.76
N ALA A 193 -18.84 -6.48 -11.79
CA ALA A 193 -17.72 -5.53 -11.84
C ALA A 193 -16.36 -6.25 -11.83
N ALA A 194 -16.20 -7.21 -10.93
CA ALA A 194 -15.01 -8.04 -10.79
C ALA A 194 -14.70 -8.81 -12.08
N GLU A 195 -15.71 -9.36 -12.77
CA GLU A 195 -15.53 -10.04 -14.05
C GLU A 195 -14.94 -9.11 -15.12
N GLN A 196 -15.37 -7.85 -15.19
CA GLN A 196 -14.82 -6.87 -16.14
C GLN A 196 -13.35 -6.56 -15.83
N ILE A 197 -13.00 -6.41 -14.55
CA ILE A 197 -11.63 -6.14 -14.13
C ILE A 197 -10.72 -7.34 -14.43
N ARG A 198 -11.17 -8.57 -14.13
CA ARG A 198 -10.41 -9.81 -14.38
C ARG A 198 -10.11 -10.07 -15.86
N LYS A 199 -10.89 -9.50 -16.78
CA LYS A 199 -10.67 -9.59 -18.23
C LYS A 199 -9.46 -8.78 -18.69
N LYS A 200 -9.08 -7.73 -17.95
CA LYS A 200 -7.89 -6.94 -18.27
C LYS A 200 -6.65 -7.78 -18.05
N THR A 201 -5.86 -7.93 -19.11
CA THR A 201 -4.62 -8.70 -19.10
C THR A 201 -3.51 -7.93 -18.41
N HIS A 202 -2.49 -8.64 -17.91
CA HIS A 202 -1.31 -8.01 -17.34
C HIS A 202 -0.66 -7.04 -18.34
N ALA A 203 -0.53 -7.45 -19.62
CA ALA A 203 0.00 -6.60 -20.68
C ALA A 203 -0.81 -5.30 -20.89
N GLU A 204 -2.14 -5.33 -20.74
CA GLU A 204 -2.97 -4.12 -20.80
C GLU A 204 -2.75 -3.20 -19.60
N TYR A 205 -2.53 -3.74 -18.40
CA TYR A 205 -2.12 -2.94 -17.25
C TYR A 205 -0.77 -2.26 -17.50
N ILE A 206 0.24 -3.01 -17.95
CA ILE A 206 1.58 -2.48 -18.26
C ILE A 206 1.51 -1.41 -19.35
N LYS A 207 0.70 -1.63 -20.39
CA LYS A 207 0.46 -0.65 -21.45
C LYS A 207 -0.12 0.66 -20.91
N ASP A 208 -1.14 0.57 -20.05
CA ASP A 208 -1.79 1.75 -19.47
C ASP A 208 -0.86 2.52 -18.52
N LEU A 209 -0.11 1.82 -17.67
CA LEU A 209 0.90 2.42 -16.79
C LEU A 209 2.00 3.09 -17.61
N THR A 210 2.53 2.41 -18.63
CA THR A 210 3.55 2.97 -19.53
C THR A 210 3.05 4.23 -20.23
N LYS A 211 1.81 4.21 -20.71
CA LYS A 211 1.18 5.38 -21.33
C LYS A 211 1.08 6.53 -20.34
N LEU A 212 0.60 6.27 -19.12
CA LEU A 212 0.47 7.28 -18.08
C LEU A 212 1.82 7.91 -17.72
N ILE A 213 2.87 7.10 -17.55
CA ILE A 213 4.23 7.59 -17.27
C ILE A 213 4.73 8.50 -18.40
N LYS A 214 4.58 8.08 -19.66
CA LYS A 214 4.99 8.89 -20.82
C LYS A 214 4.19 10.19 -20.94
N ASP A 215 2.89 10.15 -20.67
CA ASP A 215 2.04 11.33 -20.69
C ASP A 215 2.46 12.35 -19.63
N VAL A 216 2.92 11.91 -18.46
CA VAL A 216 3.46 12.80 -17.41
C VAL A 216 4.80 13.38 -17.84
N ILE A 217 5.72 12.56 -18.36
CA ILE A 217 7.02 13.02 -18.87
C ILE A 217 6.85 14.09 -19.95
N ALA A 218 5.82 13.98 -20.79
CA ALA A 218 5.55 14.95 -21.85
C ALA A 218 4.98 16.30 -21.35
N LYS A 219 4.54 16.40 -20.09
CA LYS A 219 3.80 17.56 -19.54
C LYS A 219 4.49 18.29 -18.39
N GLN A 220 5.55 17.71 -17.83
CA GLN A 220 6.24 18.18 -16.63
C GLN A 220 7.27 19.28 -16.91
#